data_AF-A0A1V4MVB9-F1
#
_entry.id   AF-A0A1V4MVB9-F1
#
_cell.length_a   1.000
_cell.length_b   1.000
_cell.length_c   1.000
_cell.angle_alpha   90.00
_cell.angle_beta   90.00
_cell.angle_gamma   90.00
#
_symmetry.space_group_name_H-M   'P 1'
#
loop_
_entity.id
_entity.type
_entity.pdbx_description
1 polymer ?
#
loop_
_entity_poly.entity_id
_entity_poly.type
_entity_poly.pdbx_seq_one_letter_code
_entity_poly.pdbx_strand_id
1 'polypeptide(L)'
;MRHISFLLNGFFDMILYPFGWLPPIWGLLFISVASGLGMIFVFRAVSDQEGIARLRRRMGGEILGILLHVSSPITVLRFAGRLIRSNTSYLVLLLKPLLVMAVPFMILWGQLDARFSSSGAQEGFQVTVTVQYAEEVPPADSIEITAEGVLVVPPLMVVDTLEQASFRLEERNGPPACITVDGVRAGFAGTDTRSGSIVLRGFDADPSPLVLLTPMVHVVEGSGEGPVSGWYSLPGKDFGIFGMHWSWEAVFLVFSMVAALAGARIMKIRV
;
A
#
# COMPACT_ATOMS: atom_id res chain seq x y z
N MET A 1 8.73 7.04 -16.05
CA MET A 1 8.05 6.59 -14.80
C MET A 1 7.23 7.70 -14.17
N ARG A 2 7.75 8.92 -14.02
CA ARG A 2 7.02 10.10 -13.51
C ARG A 2 5.63 10.34 -14.13
N HIS A 3 5.48 10.21 -15.46
CA HIS A 3 4.17 10.33 -16.12
C HIS A 3 3.16 9.23 -15.73
N ILE A 4 3.64 7.99 -15.53
CA ILE A 4 2.77 6.87 -15.15
C ILE A 4 2.28 7.09 -13.70
N SER A 5 3.17 7.46 -12.78
CA SER A 5 2.79 7.80 -11.41
C SER A 5 1.78 8.95 -11.37
N PHE A 6 1.98 9.98 -12.20
CA PHE A 6 1.03 11.10 -12.31
C PHE A 6 -0.35 10.66 -12.79
N LEU A 7 -0.42 9.85 -13.86
CA LEU A 7 -1.68 9.32 -14.37
C LEU A 7 -2.39 8.44 -13.34
N LEU A 8 -1.62 7.62 -12.61
CA LEU A 8 -2.14 6.71 -11.62
C LEU A 8 -2.68 7.47 -10.40
N ASN A 9 -1.92 8.45 -9.90
CA ASN A 9 -2.37 9.34 -8.83
C ASN A 9 -3.64 10.08 -9.25
N GLY A 10 -3.66 10.68 -10.46
CA GLY A 10 -4.84 11.36 -10.99
C GLY A 10 -6.07 10.47 -11.14
N PHE A 11 -5.89 9.19 -11.49
CA PHE A 11 -6.99 8.21 -11.54
C PHE A 11 -7.60 7.96 -10.15
N PHE A 12 -6.78 7.75 -9.12
CA PHE A 12 -7.27 7.57 -7.76
C PHE A 12 -7.89 8.85 -7.21
N ASP A 13 -7.30 10.00 -7.49
CA ASP A 13 -7.82 11.30 -7.06
C ASP A 13 -9.17 11.58 -7.73
N MET A 14 -9.36 11.23 -9.00
CA MET A 14 -10.65 11.31 -9.70
C MET A 14 -11.71 10.40 -9.07
N ILE A 15 -11.35 9.16 -8.74
CA ILE A 15 -12.27 8.20 -8.13
C ILE A 15 -12.65 8.60 -6.70
N LEU A 16 -11.70 9.15 -5.95
CA LEU A 16 -11.89 9.57 -4.56
C LEU A 16 -12.44 10.99 -4.41
N TYR A 17 -12.40 11.79 -5.47
CA TYR A 17 -12.91 13.16 -5.50
C TYR A 17 -14.31 13.34 -4.85
N PRO A 18 -15.34 12.53 -5.17
CA PRO A 18 -16.67 12.69 -4.55
C PRO A 18 -16.67 12.38 -3.04
N PHE A 19 -15.69 11.62 -2.55
CA PHE A 19 -15.52 11.28 -1.14
C PHE A 19 -14.63 12.28 -0.38
N GLY A 20 -14.05 13.28 -1.06
CA GLY A 20 -13.14 14.26 -0.46
C GLY A 20 -13.73 15.08 0.68
N TRP A 21 -15.06 15.19 0.72
CA TRP A 21 -15.83 15.97 1.71
C TRP A 21 -16.37 15.09 2.84
N LEU A 22 -16.31 13.77 2.67
CA LEU A 22 -16.77 12.79 3.64
C LEU A 22 -15.61 12.32 4.51
N PRO A 23 -15.89 11.76 5.70
CA PRO A 23 -14.86 11.10 6.49
C PRO A 23 -14.08 10.04 5.67
N PRO A 24 -12.75 9.93 5.83
CA PRO A 24 -11.87 9.04 5.06
C PRO A 24 -12.30 7.57 4.98
N ILE A 25 -13.05 7.11 5.98
CA ILE A 25 -13.63 5.77 6.00
C ILE A 25 -14.48 5.48 4.76
N TRP A 26 -15.22 6.45 4.23
CA TRP A 26 -16.12 6.23 3.10
C TRP A 26 -15.37 5.99 1.80
N GLY A 27 -14.32 6.77 1.54
CA GLY A 27 -13.42 6.53 0.40
C GLY A 27 -12.72 5.17 0.50
N LEU A 28 -12.25 4.82 1.71
CA LEU A 28 -11.62 3.53 1.97
C LEU A 28 -12.60 2.36 1.75
N LEU A 29 -13.81 2.43 2.29
CA LEU A 29 -14.85 1.41 2.09
C LEU A 29 -15.22 1.24 0.61
N PHE A 30 -15.38 2.35 -0.10
CA PHE A 30 -15.67 2.35 -1.53
C PHE A 30 -14.58 1.62 -2.32
N ILE A 31 -13.31 2.00 -2.14
CA ILE A 31 -12.19 1.33 -2.82
C ILE A 31 -12.09 -0.13 -2.41
N SER A 32 -12.33 -0.47 -1.14
CA SER A 32 -12.30 -1.85 -0.65
C SER A 32 -13.32 -2.73 -1.39
N VAL A 33 -14.57 -2.26 -1.50
CA VAL A 33 -15.64 -2.97 -2.22
C VAL A 33 -15.32 -3.06 -3.71
N ALA A 34 -14.95 -1.95 -4.35
CA ALA A 34 -14.60 -1.91 -5.77
C ALA A 34 -13.43 -2.85 -6.10
N SER A 35 -12.41 -2.88 -5.26
CA SER A 35 -11.24 -3.76 -5.41
C SER A 35 -11.61 -5.22 -5.23
N GLY A 36 -12.41 -5.57 -4.21
CA GLY A 36 -12.89 -6.94 -4.01
C GLY A 36 -13.68 -7.49 -5.19
N LEU A 37 -14.59 -6.67 -5.75
CA LEU A 37 -15.34 -7.03 -6.95
C LEU A 37 -14.42 -7.14 -8.18
N GLY A 38 -13.50 -6.20 -8.35
CA GLY A 38 -12.51 -6.20 -9.43
C GLY A 38 -11.60 -7.42 -9.40
N MET A 39 -11.11 -7.81 -8.23
CA MET A 39 -10.28 -9.01 -8.06
C MET A 39 -11.02 -10.27 -8.47
N ILE A 40 -12.28 -10.42 -8.11
CA ILE A 40 -13.08 -11.58 -8.53
C ILE A 40 -13.34 -11.58 -10.03
N PHE A 41 -13.54 -10.41 -10.64
CA PHE A 41 -13.65 -10.30 -12.09
C PHE A 41 -12.36 -10.75 -12.78
N VAL A 42 -11.20 -10.28 -12.32
CA VAL A 42 -9.88 -10.69 -12.84
C VAL A 42 -9.66 -12.20 -12.62
N PHE A 43 -9.96 -12.70 -11.42
CA PHE A 43 -9.86 -14.12 -11.10
C PHE A 43 -10.68 -14.95 -12.10
N ARG A 44 -11.94 -14.57 -12.36
CA ARG A 44 -12.80 -15.25 -13.33
C ARG A 44 -12.21 -15.26 -14.73
N ALA A 45 -11.62 -14.14 -15.17
CA ALA A 45 -11.07 -14.01 -16.52
C ALA A 45 -9.80 -14.85 -16.73
N VAL A 46 -8.99 -15.02 -15.70
CA VAL A 46 -7.66 -15.67 -15.81
C VAL A 46 -7.68 -17.15 -15.40
N SER A 47 -8.59 -17.52 -14.48
CA SER A 47 -8.70 -18.86 -13.92
C SER A 47 -9.26 -19.88 -14.91
N ASP A 48 -8.65 -21.07 -14.99
CA ASP A 48 -9.24 -22.25 -15.66
C ASP A 48 -10.33 -22.88 -14.78
N GLN A 49 -11.56 -22.36 -14.89
CA GLN A 49 -12.72 -22.83 -14.15
C GLN A 49 -13.05 -24.31 -14.42
N GLU A 50 -12.79 -24.81 -15.63
CA GLU A 50 -13.05 -26.21 -15.99
C GLU A 50 -12.00 -27.15 -15.37
N GLY A 51 -10.73 -26.76 -15.41
CA GLY A 51 -9.64 -27.47 -14.74
C GLY A 51 -9.86 -27.58 -13.24
N ILE A 52 -10.22 -26.46 -12.59
CA ILE A 52 -10.56 -26.39 -11.17
C ILE A 52 -11.74 -27.32 -10.84
N ALA A 53 -12.81 -27.28 -11.64
CA ALA A 53 -13.98 -28.13 -11.42
C ALA A 53 -13.66 -29.63 -11.58
N ARG A 54 -12.85 -29.99 -12.59
CA ARG A 54 -12.41 -31.37 -12.83
C ARG A 54 -11.57 -31.90 -11.67
N LEU A 55 -10.59 -31.12 -11.20
CA LEU A 55 -9.76 -31.49 -10.05
C LEU A 55 -10.58 -31.60 -8.77
N ARG A 56 -11.51 -30.68 -8.51
CA ARG A 56 -12.40 -30.75 -7.33
C ARG A 56 -13.23 -32.04 -7.29
N ARG A 57 -13.81 -32.44 -8.43
CA ARG A 57 -14.53 -33.72 -8.56
C ARG A 57 -13.62 -34.91 -8.32
N ARG A 58 -12.40 -34.88 -8.87
CA ARG A 58 -11.40 -35.93 -8.70
C ARG A 58 -10.96 -36.08 -7.24
N MET A 59 -10.69 -34.97 -6.56
CA MET A 59 -10.34 -34.96 -5.13
C MET A 59 -11.47 -35.54 -4.28
N GLY A 60 -12.73 -35.21 -4.58
CA GLY A 60 -13.89 -35.82 -3.92
C GLY A 60 -13.94 -37.35 -4.07
N GLY A 61 -13.62 -37.87 -5.26
CA GLY A 61 -13.52 -39.32 -5.51
C GLY A 61 -12.33 -39.97 -4.79
N GLU A 62 -11.19 -39.27 -4.70
CA GLU A 62 -10.01 -39.74 -3.98
C GLU A 62 -10.28 -39.79 -2.45
N ILE A 63 -10.99 -38.81 -1.89
CA ILE A 63 -11.44 -38.81 -0.50
C ILE A 63 -12.41 -39.98 -0.25
N LEU A 64 -13.41 -40.17 -1.10
CA LEU A 64 -14.35 -41.29 -0.96
C LEU A 64 -13.62 -42.65 -1.06
N GLY A 65 -12.61 -42.74 -1.93
CA GLY A 65 -11.75 -43.92 -2.04
C GLY A 65 -11.00 -44.25 -0.75
N ILE A 66 -10.54 -43.23 -0.01
CA ILE A 66 -9.94 -43.39 1.32
C ILE A 66 -10.98 -43.93 2.31
N LEU A 67 -12.17 -43.32 2.36
CA LEU A 67 -13.24 -43.75 3.28
C LEU A 67 -13.68 -45.20 3.03
N LEU A 68 -13.80 -45.62 1.76
CA LEU A 68 -14.22 -46.98 1.41
C LEU A 68 -13.17 -48.05 1.74
N HIS A 69 -11.89 -47.70 1.79
CA HIS A 69 -10.79 -48.65 1.99
C HIS A 69 -10.09 -48.47 3.33
N VAL A 70 -10.77 -47.92 4.34
CA VAL A 70 -10.17 -47.59 5.64
C VAL A 70 -9.47 -48.79 6.32
N SER A 71 -9.91 -50.01 6.02
CA SER A 71 -9.37 -51.27 6.53
C SER A 71 -8.13 -51.79 5.78
N SER A 72 -7.72 -51.17 4.66
CA SER A 72 -6.53 -51.53 3.89
C SER A 72 -5.51 -50.38 3.86
N PRO A 73 -4.47 -50.41 4.71
CA PRO A 73 -3.51 -49.32 4.85
C PRO A 73 -2.79 -48.96 3.54
N ILE A 74 -2.43 -49.97 2.74
CA ILE A 74 -1.72 -49.76 1.46
C ILE A 74 -2.63 -49.04 0.46
N THR A 75 -3.91 -49.40 0.42
CA THR A 75 -4.88 -48.76 -0.47
C THR A 75 -5.15 -47.32 -0.05
N VAL A 76 -5.28 -47.07 1.25
CA VAL A 76 -5.41 -45.71 1.81
C VAL A 76 -4.21 -44.84 1.43
N LEU A 77 -2.99 -45.34 1.61
CA LEU A 77 -1.78 -44.58 1.29
C LEU A 77 -1.71 -44.22 -0.21
N ARG A 78 -2.15 -45.13 -1.07
CA ARG A 78 -2.24 -44.87 -2.53
C ARG A 78 -3.25 -43.77 -2.85
N PHE A 79 -4.43 -43.78 -2.24
CA PHE A 79 -5.41 -42.71 -2.46
C PHE A 79 -4.96 -41.38 -1.85
N ALA A 80 -4.32 -41.39 -0.68
CA ALA A 80 -3.75 -40.19 -0.07
C ALA A 80 -2.66 -39.57 -0.97
N GLY A 81 -1.75 -40.36 -1.53
CA GLY A 81 -0.74 -39.86 -2.47
C GLY A 81 -1.36 -39.27 -3.75
N ARG A 82 -2.45 -39.87 -4.26
CA ARG A 82 -3.21 -39.30 -5.38
C ARG A 82 -3.88 -37.99 -5.01
N LEU A 83 -4.49 -37.90 -3.82
CA LEU A 83 -5.12 -36.70 -3.30
C LEU A 83 -4.12 -35.56 -3.14
N ILE A 84 -2.95 -35.83 -2.58
CA ILE A 84 -1.86 -34.84 -2.47
C ILE A 84 -1.49 -34.30 -3.85
N ARG A 85 -1.25 -35.18 -4.83
CA ARG A 85 -0.90 -34.76 -6.20
C ARG A 85 -2.02 -33.95 -6.85
N SER A 86 -3.28 -34.36 -6.71
CA SER A 86 -4.44 -33.63 -7.23
C SER A 86 -4.56 -32.25 -6.58
N ASN A 87 -4.30 -32.15 -5.27
CA ASN A 87 -4.29 -30.89 -4.54
C ASN A 87 -3.13 -29.98 -4.98
N THR A 88 -1.92 -30.53 -5.19
CA THR A 88 -0.80 -29.75 -5.75
C THR A 88 -1.15 -29.19 -7.13
N SER A 89 -1.71 -30.00 -8.03
CA SER A 89 -2.18 -29.52 -9.34
C SER A 89 -3.27 -28.46 -9.22
N TYR A 90 -4.16 -28.58 -8.23
CA TYR A 90 -5.19 -27.59 -7.96
C TYR A 90 -4.58 -26.25 -7.50
N LEU A 91 -3.60 -26.27 -6.59
CA LEU A 91 -2.88 -25.08 -6.14
C LEU A 91 -2.13 -24.40 -7.29
N VAL A 92 -1.51 -25.17 -8.20
CA VAL A 92 -0.85 -24.62 -9.39
C VAL A 92 -1.84 -23.90 -10.31
N LEU A 93 -3.07 -24.42 -10.49
CA LEU A 93 -4.09 -23.71 -11.26
C LEU A 93 -4.51 -22.38 -10.62
N LEU A 94 -4.46 -22.28 -9.28
CA LEU A 94 -4.76 -21.04 -8.55
C LEU A 94 -3.58 -20.05 -8.57
N LEU A 95 -2.35 -20.52 -8.75
CA LEU A 95 -1.16 -19.67 -8.73
C LEU A 95 -1.16 -18.65 -9.88
N LYS A 96 -1.60 -19.04 -11.07
CA LYS A 96 -1.66 -18.15 -12.24
C LYS A 96 -2.53 -16.91 -12.01
N PRO A 97 -3.83 -17.03 -11.64
CA PRO A 97 -4.63 -15.84 -11.36
C PRO A 97 -4.11 -15.06 -10.16
N LEU A 98 -3.53 -15.72 -9.14
CA LEU A 98 -2.93 -15.03 -8.00
C LEU A 98 -1.77 -14.11 -8.42
N LEU A 99 -0.85 -14.61 -9.25
CA LEU A 99 0.27 -13.82 -9.77
C LEU A 99 -0.20 -12.63 -10.62
N VAL A 100 -1.23 -12.85 -11.45
CA VAL A 100 -1.81 -11.76 -12.25
C VAL A 100 -2.48 -10.71 -11.37
N MET A 101 -3.15 -11.11 -10.28
CA MET A 101 -3.76 -10.19 -9.32
C MET A 101 -2.75 -9.50 -8.39
N ALA A 102 -1.58 -10.10 -8.16
CA ALA A 102 -0.54 -9.51 -7.30
C ALA A 102 -0.07 -8.15 -7.83
N VAL A 103 0.04 -7.99 -9.15
CA VAL A 103 0.47 -6.73 -9.79
C VAL A 103 -0.47 -5.55 -9.48
N PRO A 104 -1.79 -5.61 -9.81
CA PRO A 104 -2.70 -4.52 -9.45
C PRO A 104 -2.87 -4.37 -7.94
N PHE A 105 -2.76 -5.46 -7.17
CA PHE A 105 -2.80 -5.38 -5.70
C PHE A 105 -1.65 -4.55 -5.13
N MET A 106 -0.42 -4.75 -5.60
CA MET A 106 0.75 -3.97 -5.14
C MET A 106 0.57 -2.48 -5.42
N ILE A 107 0.06 -2.14 -6.60
CA ILE A 107 -0.24 -0.75 -6.98
C ILE A 107 -1.32 -0.17 -6.06
N LEU A 108 -2.43 -0.89 -5.87
CA LEU A 108 -3.51 -0.50 -4.98
C LEU A 108 -3.01 -0.28 -3.55
N TRP A 109 -2.18 -1.19 -3.05
CA TRP A 109 -1.59 -1.12 -1.72
C TRP A 109 -0.81 0.19 -1.52
N GLY A 110 0.11 0.50 -2.43
CA GLY A 110 0.89 1.73 -2.36
C GLY A 110 0.02 3.00 -2.37
N GLN A 111 -1.03 3.00 -3.19
CA GLN A 111 -1.97 4.11 -3.29
C GLN A 111 -2.85 4.26 -2.04
N LEU A 112 -3.22 3.16 -1.39
CA LEU A 112 -3.98 3.18 -0.14
C LEU A 112 -3.11 3.58 1.04
N ASP A 113 -1.90 3.05 1.14
CA ASP A 113 -0.96 3.42 2.20
C ASP A 113 -0.69 4.92 2.17
N ALA A 114 -0.37 5.47 0.99
CA ALA A 114 -0.11 6.91 0.85
C ALA A 114 -1.30 7.83 1.19
N ARG A 115 -2.54 7.32 1.21
CA ARG A 115 -3.76 8.13 1.43
C ARG A 115 -4.41 7.92 2.79
N PHE A 116 -4.32 6.71 3.33
CA PHE A 116 -5.11 6.28 4.49
C PHE A 116 -4.27 5.85 5.68
N SER A 117 -2.95 5.66 5.51
CA SER A 117 -2.06 5.20 6.58
C SER A 117 -1.69 6.31 7.57
N SER A 118 -1.76 7.58 7.16
CA SER A 118 -1.49 8.72 8.03
C SER A 118 -2.62 9.73 8.04
N SER A 119 -2.72 10.45 9.15
CA SER A 119 -3.63 11.59 9.29
C SER A 119 -3.03 12.89 8.74
N GLY A 120 -1.82 12.85 8.17
CA GLY A 120 -1.05 14.03 7.81
C GLY A 120 -0.45 14.71 9.05
N ALA A 121 0.19 15.85 8.83
CA ALA A 121 0.61 16.73 9.91
C ALA A 121 -0.63 17.48 10.41
N GLN A 122 -1.03 17.19 11.65
CA GLN A 122 -2.09 17.92 12.34
C GLN A 122 -1.50 19.18 12.97
N GLU A 123 -2.30 20.23 13.13
CA GLU A 123 -1.84 21.48 13.76
C GLU A 123 -1.20 21.22 15.13
N GLY A 124 -0.03 21.82 15.37
CA GLY A 124 0.71 21.68 16.62
C GLY A 124 1.42 20.34 16.81
N PHE A 125 1.38 19.42 15.83
CA PHE A 125 2.17 18.20 15.90
C PHE A 125 3.61 18.42 15.46
N GLN A 126 4.53 17.81 16.20
CA GLN A 126 5.93 17.75 15.86
C GLN A 126 6.22 16.49 15.05
N VAL A 127 6.76 16.68 13.86
CA VAL A 127 7.17 15.64 12.92
C VAL A 127 8.68 15.63 12.83
N THR A 128 9.28 14.46 12.93
CA THR A 128 10.72 14.32 12.69
C THR A 128 10.94 14.11 11.20
N VAL A 129 11.78 14.96 10.61
CA VAL A 129 12.27 14.83 9.25
C VAL A 129 13.70 14.35 9.33
N THR A 130 13.99 13.28 8.62
CA THR A 130 15.35 12.81 8.43
C THR A 130 15.66 12.89 6.94
N VAL A 131 16.79 13.51 6.63
CA VAL A 131 17.35 13.61 5.28
C VAL A 131 18.62 12.79 5.21
N GLN A 132 18.87 12.22 4.04
CA GLN A 132 20.01 11.39 3.70
C GLN A 132 20.82 12.10 2.62
N TYR A 133 22.14 12.15 2.81
CA TYR A 133 23.10 12.66 1.82
C TYR A 133 23.73 11.50 1.06
N ALA A 134 24.30 11.78 -0.13
CA ALA A 134 24.94 10.77 -0.98
C ALA A 134 26.34 10.36 -0.49
N GLU A 135 27.03 11.31 0.13
CA GLU A 135 28.41 11.19 0.59
C GLU A 135 28.48 11.79 2.00
N GLU A 136 29.32 12.79 2.22
CA GLU A 136 29.53 13.40 3.52
C GLU A 136 28.40 14.37 3.89
N VAL A 137 27.93 14.30 5.13
CA VAL A 137 26.95 15.27 5.64
C VAL A 137 27.68 16.57 5.94
N PRO A 138 27.16 17.72 5.48
CA PRO A 138 27.70 19.00 5.87
C PRO A 138 27.66 19.17 7.40
N PRO A 139 28.60 19.91 8.00
CA PRO A 139 28.50 20.30 9.41
C PRO A 139 27.13 20.91 9.72
N ALA A 140 26.60 20.64 10.92
CA ALA A 140 25.27 21.10 11.34
C ALA A 140 25.05 22.61 11.14
N ASP A 141 26.09 23.43 11.32
CA ASP A 141 26.03 24.88 11.20
C ASP A 141 25.94 25.38 9.73
N SER A 142 26.27 24.52 8.76
CA SER A 142 26.20 24.84 7.33
C SER A 142 24.91 24.38 6.64
N ILE A 143 24.11 23.55 7.31
CA ILE A 143 22.86 23.04 6.72
C ILE A 143 21.81 24.15 6.77
N GLU A 144 21.38 24.62 5.60
CA GLU A 144 20.37 25.66 5.48
C GLU A 144 18.97 25.02 5.37
N ILE A 145 18.17 25.18 6.42
CA ILE A 145 16.80 24.67 6.48
C ILE A 145 15.82 25.84 6.47
N THR A 146 15.06 25.95 5.38
CA THR A 146 13.95 26.90 5.25
C THR A 146 12.64 26.14 5.13
N ALA A 147 11.60 26.59 5.82
CA ALA A 147 10.27 25.99 5.74
C ALA A 147 9.20 27.05 5.47
N GLU A 148 8.24 26.72 4.61
CA GLU A 148 7.02 27.49 4.36
C GLU A 148 5.84 26.69 4.95
N GLY A 149 4.98 27.35 5.74
CA GLY A 149 3.82 26.71 6.39
C GLY A 149 4.14 25.98 7.72
N VAL A 150 5.42 25.70 7.96
CA VAL A 150 5.89 24.86 9.09
C VAL A 150 7.03 25.57 9.82
N LEU A 151 7.15 25.35 11.13
CA LEU A 151 8.24 25.88 11.94
C LEU A 151 9.33 24.82 12.09
N VAL A 152 10.58 25.18 11.83
CA VAL A 152 11.73 24.33 12.15
C VAL A 152 12.02 24.43 13.65
N VAL A 153 12.01 23.30 14.35
CA VAL A 153 12.22 23.21 15.80
C VAL A 153 13.60 22.60 16.07
N PRO A 154 14.51 23.32 16.74
CA PRO A 154 15.79 22.78 17.17
C PRO A 154 15.65 21.60 18.17
N PRO A 155 16.64 20.70 18.30
CA PRO A 155 17.96 20.72 17.65
C PRO A 155 17.98 20.04 16.27
N LEU A 156 18.93 20.46 15.44
CA LEU A 156 19.40 19.68 14.29
C LEU A 156 20.40 18.64 14.79
N MET A 157 20.18 17.38 14.41
CA MET A 157 21.04 16.25 14.76
C MET A 157 21.69 15.70 13.50
N VAL A 158 23.01 15.69 13.45
CA VAL A 158 23.77 15.09 12.35
C VAL A 158 24.37 13.76 12.83
N VAL A 159 24.26 12.74 11.99
CA VAL A 159 24.81 11.41 12.23
C VAL A 159 25.72 11.05 11.06
N ASP A 160 26.99 11.44 11.16
CA ASP A 160 28.00 11.27 10.10
C ASP A 160 28.11 9.82 9.62
N THR A 161 28.06 8.86 10.54
CA THR A 161 28.17 7.42 10.21
C THR A 161 27.01 6.88 9.38
N LEU A 162 25.86 7.57 9.38
CA LEU A 162 24.68 7.20 8.61
C LEU A 162 24.45 8.15 7.44
N GLU A 163 25.29 9.17 7.28
CA GLU A 163 25.14 10.22 6.29
C GLU A 163 23.77 10.92 6.39
N GLN A 164 23.28 11.11 7.62
CA GLN A 164 21.94 11.61 7.91
C GLN A 164 21.94 12.91 8.72
N ALA A 165 20.98 13.77 8.41
CA ALA A 165 20.60 14.88 9.28
C ALA A 165 19.12 14.75 9.67
N SER A 166 18.80 14.94 10.94
CA SER A 166 17.44 14.86 11.49
C SER A 166 17.08 16.14 12.22
N PHE A 167 15.90 16.67 11.93
CA PHE A 167 15.37 17.85 12.59
C PHE A 167 13.86 17.68 12.82
N ARG A 168 13.32 18.52 13.70
CA ARG A 168 11.89 18.52 13.98
C ARG A 168 11.21 19.68 13.28
N LEU A 169 9.99 19.41 12.86
CA LEU A 169 9.11 20.36 12.23
C LEU A 169 7.82 20.42 13.04
N GLU A 170 7.29 21.61 13.28
CA GLU A 170 6.01 21.83 13.94
C GLU A 170 5.04 22.50 12.96
N GLU A 171 3.92 21.83 12.68
CA GLU A 171 2.89 22.34 11.78
C GLU A 171 2.19 23.55 12.39
N ARG A 172 2.28 24.72 11.73
CA ARG A 172 1.79 25.99 12.30
C ARG A 172 0.71 26.68 11.45
N ASN A 173 0.80 26.61 10.13
CA ASN A 173 -0.07 27.39 9.24
C ASN A 173 -0.87 26.54 8.24
N GLY A 174 -0.83 25.21 8.37
CA GLY A 174 -1.56 24.29 7.50
C GLY A 174 -0.98 24.22 6.09
N PRO A 175 -1.41 23.22 5.30
CA PRO A 175 -0.94 23.06 3.92
C PRO A 175 -1.42 24.19 2.98
N PRO A 176 -0.65 24.54 1.93
CA PRO A 176 0.54 23.85 1.44
C PRO A 176 1.81 24.19 2.23
N ALA A 177 2.48 23.14 2.71
CA ALA A 177 3.75 23.22 3.41
C ALA A 177 4.88 22.69 2.52
N CYS A 178 6.03 23.39 2.52
CA CYS A 178 7.23 22.89 1.87
C CYS A 178 8.46 23.14 2.71
N ILE A 179 9.44 22.25 2.54
CA ILE A 179 10.74 22.35 3.18
C ILE A 179 11.79 22.49 2.09
N THR A 180 12.78 23.32 2.34
CA THR A 180 13.97 23.46 1.53
C THR A 180 15.17 23.16 2.41
N VAL A 181 15.93 22.13 2.04
CA VAL A 181 17.16 21.71 2.72
C VAL A 181 18.28 21.79 1.70
N ASP A 182 19.26 22.66 1.93
CA ASP A 182 20.43 22.84 1.03
C ASP A 182 20.03 23.01 -0.44
N GLY A 183 19.02 23.86 -0.68
CA GLY A 183 18.47 24.15 -2.01
C GLY A 183 17.49 23.10 -2.58
N VAL A 184 17.35 21.92 -1.96
CA VAL A 184 16.39 20.88 -2.36
C VAL A 184 15.01 21.20 -1.78
N ARG A 185 14.05 21.58 -2.63
CA ARG A 185 12.67 21.88 -2.22
C ARG A 185 11.77 20.65 -2.30
N ALA A 186 11.24 20.21 -1.16
CA ALA A 186 10.31 19.09 -1.06
C ALA A 186 8.96 19.51 -0.45
N GLY A 187 7.87 18.91 -0.94
CA GLY A 187 6.55 19.08 -0.32
C GLY A 187 6.45 18.33 1.01
N PHE A 188 5.69 18.89 1.96
CA PHE A 188 5.46 18.30 3.28
C PHE A 188 3.98 17.94 3.48
N ALA A 189 3.73 16.74 4.01
CA ALA A 189 2.45 16.27 4.55
C ALA A 189 1.16 16.47 3.71
N GLY A 190 1.29 16.66 2.39
CA GLY A 190 0.18 16.82 1.45
C GLY A 190 -0.30 18.28 1.35
N THR A 191 -0.55 18.75 0.14
CA THR A 191 -1.01 20.13 -0.15
C THR A 191 -2.54 20.27 -0.15
N ASP A 192 -3.28 19.17 -0.02
CA ASP A 192 -4.73 19.10 -0.14
C ASP A 192 -5.35 18.43 1.09
N THR A 193 -6.21 19.15 1.81
CA THR A 193 -6.88 18.70 3.04
C THR A 193 -8.07 17.77 2.77
N ARG A 194 -8.36 17.46 1.51
CA ARG A 194 -9.46 16.56 1.15
C ARG A 194 -9.22 15.13 1.61
N SER A 195 -10.29 14.50 2.02
CA SER A 195 -10.33 13.09 2.40
C SER A 195 -9.89 12.19 1.24
N GLY A 196 -8.84 11.38 1.45
CA GLY A 196 -8.29 10.50 0.43
C GLY A 196 -7.26 11.17 -0.50
N SER A 197 -6.78 12.37 -0.19
CA SER A 197 -5.59 12.94 -0.82
C SER A 197 -4.33 12.17 -0.41
N ILE A 198 -3.28 12.28 -1.23
CA ILE A 198 -1.98 11.70 -0.91
C ILE A 198 -1.34 12.52 0.22
N VAL A 199 -0.92 11.82 1.26
CA VAL A 199 -0.08 12.36 2.33
C VAL A 199 1.37 12.08 1.97
N LEU A 200 2.13 13.14 1.69
CA LEU A 200 3.56 13.00 1.40
C LEU A 200 4.31 12.61 2.68
N ARG A 201 5.16 11.60 2.56
CA ARG A 201 5.98 11.05 3.66
C ARG A 201 7.47 11.15 3.41
N GLY A 202 7.87 11.75 2.30
CA GLY A 202 9.26 11.89 1.97
C GLY A 202 9.48 12.38 0.56
N PHE A 203 10.74 12.46 0.19
CA PHE A 203 11.17 12.80 -1.15
C PHE A 203 12.39 11.98 -1.55
N ASP A 204 12.61 11.88 -2.85
CA ASP A 204 13.72 11.16 -3.44
C ASP A 204 14.19 11.88 -4.70
N ALA A 205 15.49 12.13 -4.79
CA ALA A 205 16.15 12.77 -5.93
C ALA A 205 16.61 11.77 -6.99
N ASP A 206 16.79 10.49 -6.63
CA ASP A 206 17.15 9.42 -7.56
C ASP A 206 16.04 8.35 -7.62
N PRO A 207 14.95 8.62 -8.38
CA PRO A 207 13.73 7.84 -8.30
C PRO A 207 13.94 6.40 -8.76
N SER A 208 13.85 5.46 -7.82
CA SER A 208 13.81 4.03 -8.12
C SER A 208 12.53 3.64 -8.91
N PRO A 209 12.53 2.50 -9.64
CA PRO A 209 11.32 1.99 -10.29
C PRO A 209 10.13 1.74 -9.34
N LEU A 210 10.41 1.61 -8.04
CA LEU A 210 9.42 1.44 -6.98
C LEU A 210 8.60 2.70 -6.71
N VAL A 211 8.92 3.84 -7.33
CA VAL A 211 8.11 5.08 -7.28
C VAL A 211 6.64 4.87 -7.66
N LEU A 212 6.33 3.85 -8.48
CA LEU A 212 4.95 3.48 -8.79
C LEU A 212 4.18 2.92 -7.58
N LEU A 213 4.90 2.29 -6.65
CA LEU A 213 4.38 1.68 -5.43
C LEU A 213 4.49 2.62 -4.22
N THR A 214 5.26 3.70 -4.32
CA THR A 214 5.47 4.67 -3.23
C THR A 214 5.00 6.08 -3.63
N PRO A 215 3.70 6.28 -3.91
CA PRO A 215 3.18 7.58 -4.33
C PRO A 215 3.26 8.66 -3.25
N MET A 216 3.51 8.27 -1.99
CA MET A 216 3.82 9.17 -0.87
C MET A 216 5.21 9.82 -0.94
N VAL A 217 6.10 9.32 -1.79
CA VAL A 217 7.45 9.87 -1.98
C VAL A 217 7.43 10.81 -3.17
N HIS A 218 7.74 12.08 -2.93
CA HIS A 218 7.81 13.09 -3.97
C HIS A 218 9.15 13.03 -4.71
N VAL A 219 9.13 12.99 -6.03
CA VAL A 219 10.37 13.04 -6.82
C VAL A 219 10.81 14.50 -6.95
N VAL A 220 11.98 14.82 -6.44
CA VAL A 220 12.56 16.17 -6.47
C VAL A 220 13.72 16.21 -7.45
N GLU A 221 14.02 17.38 -8.02
CA GLU A 221 15.23 17.56 -8.81
C GLU A 221 16.44 17.65 -7.86
N GLY A 222 17.39 16.73 -8.01
CA GLY A 222 18.59 16.72 -7.17
C GLY A 222 19.46 17.97 -7.39
N SER A 223 19.86 18.62 -6.30
CA SER A 223 21.03 19.49 -6.30
C SER A 223 22.24 18.64 -5.96
N GLY A 224 23.34 18.78 -6.70
CA GLY A 224 24.55 17.96 -6.49
C GLY A 224 25.22 18.13 -5.12
N GLU A 225 24.78 19.11 -4.31
CA GLU A 225 25.28 19.39 -2.95
C GLU A 225 24.21 19.15 -1.85
N GLY A 226 22.97 18.83 -2.21
CA GLY A 226 21.86 18.65 -1.25
C GLY A 226 21.53 17.19 -0.93
N PRO A 227 20.53 16.94 -0.06
CA PRO A 227 20.14 15.59 0.32
C PRO A 227 19.52 14.81 -0.85
N VAL A 228 19.87 13.52 -0.95
CA VAL A 228 19.34 12.60 -1.97
C VAL A 228 17.95 12.08 -1.66
N SER A 229 17.62 11.90 -0.39
CA SER A 229 16.29 11.46 0.02
C SER A 229 15.93 12.00 1.39
N GLY A 230 14.65 11.98 1.72
CA GLY A 230 14.19 12.30 3.06
C GLY A 230 12.88 11.61 3.39
N TRP A 231 12.66 11.34 4.67
CA TRP A 231 11.43 10.74 5.18
C TRP A 231 10.89 11.49 6.39
N TYR A 232 9.57 11.44 6.52
CA TYR A 232 8.80 12.14 7.55
C TYR A 232 8.14 11.11 8.46
N SER A 233 8.41 11.20 9.77
CA SER A 233 7.77 10.36 10.77
C SER A 233 6.40 10.93 11.15
N LEU A 234 5.37 10.55 10.39
CA LEU A 234 4.00 11.00 10.62
C LEU A 234 3.22 10.04 11.52
N PRO A 235 2.25 10.53 12.31
CA PRO A 235 1.38 9.66 13.09
C PRO A 235 0.55 8.76 12.17
N GLY A 236 0.37 7.52 12.61
CA GLY A 236 -0.54 6.56 12.00
C GLY A 236 -1.99 7.03 12.08
N LYS A 237 -2.85 6.45 11.26
CA LYS A 237 -4.29 6.72 11.25
C LYS A 237 -5.08 5.46 11.51
N ASP A 238 -5.90 5.54 12.56
CA ASP A 238 -6.86 4.49 12.89
C ASP A 238 -8.28 4.91 12.51
N PHE A 239 -9.10 3.90 12.24
CA PHE A 239 -10.48 4.05 11.83
C PHE A 239 -11.40 3.47 12.91
N GLY A 240 -12.26 4.31 13.49
CA GLY A 240 -13.25 3.90 14.47
C GLY A 240 -14.45 3.22 13.80
N ILE A 241 -14.54 1.89 13.88
CA ILE A 241 -15.66 1.11 13.33
C ILE A 241 -16.24 0.24 14.44
N PHE A 242 -17.55 0.38 14.71
CA PHE A 242 -18.27 -0.33 15.78
C PHE A 242 -17.61 -0.21 17.16
N GLY A 243 -17.00 0.95 17.47
CA GLY A 243 -16.32 1.18 18.74
C GLY A 243 -14.94 0.54 18.87
N MET A 244 -14.42 -0.09 17.81
CA MET A 244 -13.07 -0.63 17.73
C MET A 244 -12.17 0.25 16.84
N HIS A 245 -10.87 0.25 17.12
CA HIS A 245 -9.86 0.90 16.29
C HIS A 245 -9.35 -0.09 15.24
N TRP A 246 -9.49 0.27 13.97
CA TRP A 246 -9.08 -0.54 12.82
C TRP A 246 -7.97 0.17 12.06
N SER A 247 -6.94 -0.58 11.67
CA SER A 247 -5.98 -0.10 10.68
C SER A 247 -6.61 -0.09 9.28
N TRP A 248 -6.11 0.75 8.37
CA TRP A 248 -6.66 0.82 7.02
C TRP A 248 -6.54 -0.52 6.27
N GLU A 249 -5.49 -1.30 6.54
CA GLU A 249 -5.26 -2.63 5.97
C GLU A 249 -6.37 -3.58 6.39
N ALA A 250 -6.73 -3.56 7.68
CA ALA A 250 -7.78 -4.42 8.22
C ALA A 250 -9.15 -4.08 7.60
N VAL A 251 -9.47 -2.79 7.48
CA VAL A 251 -10.69 -2.34 6.78
C VAL A 251 -10.65 -2.82 5.33
N PHE A 252 -9.55 -2.56 4.62
CA PHE A 252 -9.43 -2.95 3.23
C PHE A 252 -9.60 -4.45 3.01
N LEU A 253 -8.88 -5.27 3.76
CA LEU A 253 -8.91 -6.73 3.63
C LEU A 253 -10.29 -7.30 3.97
N VAL A 254 -10.90 -6.89 5.08
CA VAL A 254 -12.20 -7.45 5.50
C VAL A 254 -13.30 -7.06 4.50
N PHE A 255 -13.42 -5.78 4.15
CA PHE A 255 -14.49 -5.33 3.27
C PHE A 255 -14.28 -5.78 1.81
N SER A 256 -13.03 -5.82 1.32
CA SER A 256 -12.74 -6.39 0.00
C SER A 256 -13.00 -7.89 -0.05
N MET A 257 -12.68 -8.65 1.00
CA MET A 257 -12.99 -10.08 1.08
C MET A 257 -14.50 -10.33 1.09
N VAL A 258 -15.26 -9.57 1.88
CA VAL A 258 -16.73 -9.67 1.89
C VAL A 258 -17.31 -9.35 0.52
N ALA A 259 -16.85 -8.28 -0.12
CA ALA A 259 -17.28 -7.88 -1.46
C ALA A 259 -16.91 -8.93 -2.52
N ALA A 260 -15.71 -9.50 -2.43
CA ALA A 260 -15.25 -10.59 -3.29
C ALA A 260 -16.13 -11.84 -3.13
N LEU A 261 -16.40 -12.28 -1.90
CA LEU A 261 -17.28 -13.42 -1.65
C LEU A 261 -18.70 -13.20 -2.17
N ALA A 262 -19.25 -11.99 -1.96
CA ALA A 262 -20.55 -11.61 -2.50
C ALA A 262 -20.55 -11.62 -4.03
N GLY A 263 -19.55 -11.00 -4.66
CA GLY A 263 -19.37 -10.97 -6.11
C GLY A 263 -19.20 -12.36 -6.71
N ALA A 264 -18.42 -13.23 -6.06
CA ALA A 264 -18.21 -14.61 -6.48
C ALA A 264 -19.53 -15.40 -6.48
N ARG A 265 -20.36 -15.20 -5.44
CA ARG A 265 -21.68 -15.81 -5.33
C ARG A 265 -22.63 -15.34 -6.44
N ILE A 266 -22.67 -14.02 -6.70
CA ILE A 266 -23.53 -13.42 -7.75
C ILE A 266 -23.11 -13.92 -9.13
N MET A 267 -21.81 -13.96 -9.41
CA MET A 267 -21.27 -14.38 -10.72
C MET A 267 -21.18 -15.90 -10.90
N LYS A 268 -21.64 -16.69 -9.91
CA LYS A 268 -21.57 -18.16 -9.88
C LYS A 268 -20.15 -18.69 -10.14
N ILE A 269 -19.14 -17.94 -9.68
CA ILE A 269 -17.74 -18.32 -9.81
C ILE A 269 -17.46 -19.41 -8.77
N ARG A 270 -16.85 -20.51 -9.20
CA ARG A 270 -16.43 -21.56 -8.28
C ARG A 270 -15.04 -21.19 -7.77
N VAL A 271 -15.04 -20.44 -6.66
CA VAL A 271 -13.87 -20.28 -5.80
C VAL A 271 -13.56 -21.64 -5.18
#